data_AF-A0A2A2EHH7-F1
#
_entry.id   AF-A0A2A2EHH7-F1
#
_cell.length_a   1.000
_cell.length_b   1.000
_cell.length_c   1.000
_cell.angle_alpha   90.00
_cell.angle_beta   90.00
_cell.angle_gamma   90.00
#
_symmetry.space_group_name_H-M   'P 1'
#
loop_
_entity.id
_entity.type
_entity.pdbx_description
1 polymer ?
#
loop_
_entity_poly.entity_id
_entity_poly.type
_entity_poly.pdbx_seq_one_letter_code
_entity_poly.pdbx_strand_id
1 'polypeptide(L)'
;MANCNHCGIPLRDGAKFCTACGARQDAPAGAPQPGTGQRGTGLAPAVPPAPAMPPAPASSYPAPTASGATATAATADGKRKLLIAAIAAVVAVIVLAVTGIVTYRMDLWGSRTVPTIGAAEKAGSADDVAAQLEGQGFHTTRKREFSASDKGAYLRIEGGKEGERVARSQQLTVVESLGPGVPDGTVGLTQDKAVERVGGMGVPVSVTEVVSDHPGEVIDTKPAQGKALADKDRSGGIRLAVGVKKDGIPVEIAGLDKDQAKQRLESDGFDVTVMPVAASKDMVGNVISADPAIGSVTSGDDVTLYVGADANTLKDAMLVHTGGPYPYNSYDQLQPLVGEWCTDGGDCIDLEPTAKHAGNDDDGNVRGLTMNGKTYEGAFFDLGVCPYAQTFGSCDPEKPDFAFQQLLISGDSGAFELFDNTALPYCGTTLMGEVAYCDHGVIGDLSSASGKSTGIEYRMSDFLLVVPVGADIGQVEDSGYFKDKPGAKAPDATRPYILKRDPSLYDKTSVSGDGGIHNPFLPKAMKAQTGETVKFAPSPSADVAYYKVEDTLDWSKLDANQVCPDGGCTTKDTADSKTSD
;
A
#
# COMPACT_ATOMS: atom_id res chain seq x y z
N MET A 1 6.38 -11.94 -52.17
CA MET A 1 5.97 -12.07 -50.75
C MET A 1 7.16 -12.46 -49.91
N ALA A 2 7.75 -11.48 -49.22
CA ALA A 2 8.81 -11.70 -48.24
C ALA A 2 8.19 -12.11 -46.90
N ASN A 3 8.88 -12.93 -46.11
CA ASN A 3 8.45 -13.29 -44.76
C ASN A 3 9.21 -12.45 -43.74
N CYS A 4 8.60 -12.21 -42.58
CA CYS A 4 9.23 -11.50 -41.46
C CYS A 4 10.45 -12.28 -40.96
N ASN A 5 11.61 -11.62 -40.88
CA ASN A 5 12.85 -12.25 -40.42
C ASN A 5 12.85 -12.61 -38.92
N HIS A 6 11.88 -12.09 -38.15
CA HIS A 6 11.75 -12.35 -36.72
C HIS A 6 10.72 -13.44 -36.38
N CYS A 7 9.58 -13.50 -37.08
CA CYS A 7 8.49 -14.43 -36.74
C CYS A 7 8.01 -15.30 -37.91
N GLY A 8 8.58 -15.15 -39.11
CA GLY A 8 8.30 -16.00 -40.27
C GLY A 8 6.97 -15.75 -40.98
N ILE A 9 6.13 -14.82 -40.49
CA ILE A 9 4.83 -14.51 -41.09
C ILE A 9 5.00 -13.71 -42.41
N PRO A 10 4.23 -14.01 -43.47
CA PRO A 10 4.30 -13.29 -44.73
C PRO A 10 3.94 -11.82 -44.57
N LEU A 11 4.81 -10.97 -45.12
CA LEU A 11 4.67 -9.52 -45.11
C LEU A 11 3.94 -9.04 -46.37
N ARG A 12 3.20 -7.94 -46.21
CA ARG A 12 2.71 -7.16 -47.34
C ARG A 12 3.89 -6.58 -48.12
N ASP A 13 3.81 -6.54 -49.44
CA ASP A 13 4.91 -6.03 -50.28
C ASP A 13 5.24 -4.57 -49.91
N GLY A 14 6.50 -4.31 -49.56
CA GLY A 14 6.99 -2.99 -49.14
C GLY A 14 6.83 -2.65 -47.65
N ALA A 15 6.38 -3.58 -46.80
CA ALA A 15 6.21 -3.33 -45.37
C ALA A 15 7.56 -3.09 -44.65
N LYS A 16 7.69 -1.93 -44.00
CA LYS A 16 8.87 -1.57 -43.18
C LYS A 16 8.85 -2.19 -41.77
N PHE A 17 7.68 -2.64 -41.32
CA PHE A 17 7.47 -3.27 -40.02
C PHE A 17 6.47 -4.44 -40.15
N CYS A 18 6.67 -5.48 -39.36
CA CYS A 18 5.73 -6.60 -39.28
C CYS A 18 4.52 -6.21 -38.43
N THR A 19 3.31 -6.28 -38.97
CA THR A 19 2.08 -5.94 -38.22
C THR A 19 1.72 -6.95 -37.14
N ALA A 20 2.33 -8.14 -37.16
CA ALA A 20 2.05 -9.18 -36.17
C ALA A 20 2.97 -9.12 -34.95
N CYS A 21 4.22 -8.68 -35.11
CA CYS A 21 5.20 -8.64 -34.01
C CYS A 21 5.98 -7.32 -33.89
N GLY A 22 5.66 -6.31 -34.70
CA GLY A 22 6.30 -4.99 -34.68
C GLY A 22 7.71 -4.92 -35.26
N ALA A 23 8.34 -6.06 -35.60
CA ALA A 23 9.74 -6.08 -36.02
C ALA A 23 9.98 -5.32 -37.33
N ARG A 24 10.98 -4.43 -37.35
CA ARG A 24 11.42 -3.66 -38.52
C ARG A 24 12.09 -4.57 -39.56
N GLN A 25 11.82 -4.35 -40.84
CA GLN A 25 12.30 -5.18 -41.95
C GLN A 25 13.16 -4.31 -42.89
N ASP A 26 14.48 -4.48 -42.85
CA ASP A 26 15.43 -3.70 -43.63
C ASP A 26 15.95 -4.48 -44.86
N ALA A 27 16.03 -3.85 -46.04
CA ALA A 27 16.86 -4.30 -47.17
C ALA A 27 17.06 -3.18 -48.22
N PRO A 28 18.12 -3.22 -49.07
CA PRO A 28 19.53 -3.54 -48.83
C PRO A 28 20.48 -2.35 -49.13
N ALA A 29 21.76 -2.52 -48.82
CA ALA A 29 22.84 -1.54 -48.85
C ALA A 29 23.21 -0.95 -50.22
N GLY A 30 23.58 0.33 -50.24
CA GLY A 30 24.18 1.02 -51.40
C GLY A 30 24.65 2.46 -51.14
N ALA A 31 25.74 2.60 -50.36
CA ALA A 31 26.83 3.63 -50.32
C ALA A 31 26.52 5.17 -50.44
N PRO A 32 27.47 6.09 -50.11
CA PRO A 32 28.70 6.00 -49.29
C PRO A 32 28.76 7.01 -48.12
N GLN A 33 29.69 6.78 -47.18
CA GLN A 33 30.12 7.73 -46.14
C GLN A 33 30.67 9.05 -46.73
N PRO A 34 30.81 10.08 -45.88
CA PRO A 34 32.13 10.69 -45.72
C PRO A 34 32.60 10.64 -44.27
N GLY A 35 33.85 10.20 -44.10
CA GLY A 35 34.55 10.17 -42.82
C GLY A 35 35.37 11.44 -42.53
N THR A 36 36.42 11.20 -41.74
CA THR A 36 37.44 12.10 -41.17
C THR A 36 37.08 12.64 -39.77
N GLY A 37 37.91 12.53 -38.73
CA GLY A 37 39.33 12.17 -38.72
C GLY A 37 39.88 11.73 -37.35
N GLN A 38 40.96 10.97 -37.46
CA GLN A 38 41.92 10.59 -36.42
C GLN A 38 42.90 11.75 -36.14
N ARG A 39 43.16 12.02 -34.85
CA ARG A 39 44.45 12.40 -34.20
C ARG A 39 44.11 12.96 -32.80
N GLY A 40 44.80 12.65 -31.72
CA GLY A 40 46.07 11.96 -31.57
C GLY A 40 46.38 11.64 -30.12
N THR A 41 47.45 10.88 -29.97
CA THR A 41 48.17 10.52 -28.75
C THR A 41 48.62 11.73 -27.94
N GLY A 42 48.45 11.68 -26.61
CA GLY A 42 48.95 12.73 -25.70
C GLY A 42 48.99 12.26 -24.25
N LEU A 43 50.19 11.86 -23.83
CA LEU A 43 50.64 11.45 -22.50
C LEU A 43 50.19 12.34 -21.33
N ALA A 44 49.91 11.72 -20.18
CA ALA A 44 50.03 12.33 -18.85
C ALA A 44 51.49 12.82 -18.61
N PRO A 45 51.76 13.85 -17.77
CA PRO A 45 51.87 13.57 -16.33
C PRO A 45 51.65 14.75 -15.35
N ALA A 46 51.56 14.35 -14.08
CA ALA A 46 52.14 14.94 -12.87
C ALA A 46 51.65 16.28 -12.29
N VAL A 47 51.20 16.16 -11.04
CA VAL A 47 51.00 17.17 -9.99
C VAL A 47 52.36 17.74 -9.52
N PRO A 48 52.53 19.06 -9.35
CA PRO A 48 53.65 19.64 -8.63
C PRO A 48 53.35 19.84 -7.12
N PRO A 49 54.39 19.79 -6.24
CA PRO A 49 54.22 19.75 -4.79
C PRO A 49 54.14 21.14 -4.12
N ALA A 50 53.70 21.11 -2.87
CA ALA A 50 53.58 22.26 -1.96
C ALA A 50 54.94 22.90 -1.60
N PRO A 51 54.97 24.23 -1.34
CA PRO A 51 56.16 24.94 -0.89
C PRO A 51 56.36 24.87 0.64
N ALA A 52 57.64 24.87 1.06
CA ALA A 52 58.08 24.92 2.44
C ALA A 52 58.76 26.27 2.79
N MET A 53 58.40 26.80 3.98
CA MET A 53 59.12 27.69 4.93
C MET A 53 59.56 29.11 4.48
N PRO A 54 59.53 30.13 5.40
CA PRO A 54 60.69 30.41 6.29
C PRO A 54 60.34 30.92 7.73
N PRO A 55 61.36 31.11 8.61
CA PRO A 55 61.24 31.22 10.07
C PRO A 55 61.45 32.64 10.63
N ALA A 56 61.12 32.88 11.92
CA ALA A 56 61.66 33.95 12.79
C ALA A 56 61.08 33.84 14.23
N PRO A 57 61.64 34.52 15.26
CA PRO A 57 63.04 34.64 15.64
C PRO A 57 63.28 34.34 17.14
N ALA A 58 64.56 34.25 17.51
CA ALA A 58 65.06 34.22 18.89
C ALA A 58 65.29 35.63 19.46
N SER A 59 65.39 35.72 20.79
CA SER A 59 65.94 36.78 21.68
C SER A 59 64.97 37.03 22.87
N SER A 60 65.33 37.28 24.12
CA SER A 60 66.64 37.51 24.76
C SER A 60 66.47 37.74 26.29
N TYR A 61 67.44 37.25 27.08
CA TYR A 61 68.01 37.78 28.35
C TYR A 61 67.15 37.86 29.65
N PRO A 62 67.78 38.00 30.86
CA PRO A 62 69.02 37.40 31.37
C PRO A 62 68.92 36.87 32.84
N ALA A 63 69.94 36.13 33.31
CA ALA A 63 70.31 35.95 34.74
C ALA A 63 71.20 37.14 35.21
N PRO A 64 71.76 37.29 36.45
CA PRO A 64 71.97 36.35 37.58
C PRO A 64 71.76 36.99 39.00
N THR A 65 71.85 36.30 40.14
CA THR A 65 73.02 36.16 41.05
C THR A 65 72.48 35.56 42.38
N ALA A 66 72.98 34.46 42.95
CA ALA A 66 74.24 34.17 43.65
C ALA A 66 74.24 34.43 45.19
N SER A 67 74.32 33.32 45.92
CA SER A 67 75.21 33.03 47.07
C SER A 67 74.79 33.29 48.54
N GLY A 68 75.14 32.30 49.38
CA GLY A 68 75.13 32.29 50.85
C GLY A 68 74.77 30.90 51.40
N ALA A 69 75.71 29.94 51.45
CA ALA A 69 76.42 29.44 52.65
C ALA A 69 75.49 28.73 53.68
N THR A 70 75.75 27.55 54.27
CA THR A 70 76.99 26.86 54.64
C THR A 70 76.62 25.41 55.04
N ALA A 71 77.57 24.48 54.98
CA ALA A 71 77.42 23.09 55.34
C ALA A 71 77.39 22.84 56.87
N THR A 72 76.66 21.80 57.30
CA THR A 72 77.06 20.99 58.47
C THR A 72 76.67 19.53 58.25
N ALA A 73 77.63 18.65 58.54
CA ALA A 73 77.62 17.22 58.31
C ALA A 73 76.78 16.44 59.33
N ALA A 74 76.25 15.28 58.94
CA ALA A 74 75.99 14.16 59.85
C ALA A 74 76.01 12.83 59.08
N THR A 75 77.16 12.15 59.22
CA THR A 75 77.39 10.71 59.42
C THR A 75 76.52 9.65 58.72
N ALA A 76 77.25 8.71 58.11
CA ALA A 76 76.82 7.41 57.62
C ALA A 76 76.00 6.59 58.63
N ASP A 77 74.96 5.89 58.17
CA ASP A 77 74.97 4.43 57.95
C ASP A 77 73.63 3.96 57.35
N GLY A 78 73.64 2.91 56.51
CA GLY A 78 72.41 2.27 56.00
C GLY A 78 72.22 2.17 54.49
N LYS A 79 73.29 2.09 53.69
CA LYS A 79 73.27 2.06 52.20
C LYS A 79 72.60 0.85 51.54
N ARG A 80 72.07 -0.13 52.28
CA ARG A 80 71.30 -1.27 51.70
C ARG A 80 69.78 -1.10 51.77
N LYS A 81 69.22 -0.41 52.78
CA LYS A 81 67.75 -0.28 52.94
C LYS A 81 67.15 0.80 52.03
N LEU A 82 67.90 1.88 51.77
CA LEU A 82 67.47 2.99 50.92
C LEU A 82 67.54 2.65 49.42
N LEU A 83 68.51 1.80 49.04
CA LEU A 83 68.65 1.29 47.67
C LEU A 83 67.58 0.22 47.38
N ILE A 84 67.25 -0.65 48.35
CA ILE A 84 66.12 -1.60 48.24
C ILE A 84 64.79 -0.85 48.17
N ALA A 85 64.58 0.21 48.98
CA ALA A 85 63.37 1.03 48.91
C ALA A 85 63.22 1.78 47.57
N ALA A 86 64.32 2.32 47.03
CA ALA A 86 64.33 2.97 45.72
C ALA A 86 64.06 1.99 44.57
N ILE A 87 64.69 0.80 44.60
CA ILE A 87 64.43 -0.27 43.62
C ILE A 87 62.98 -0.76 43.74
N ALA A 88 62.47 -0.98 44.95
CA ALA A 88 61.08 -1.38 45.17
C ALA A 88 60.09 -0.32 44.65
N ALA A 89 60.38 0.98 44.80
CA ALA A 89 59.57 2.05 44.25
C ALA A 89 59.60 2.08 42.70
N VAL A 90 60.77 1.90 42.10
CA VAL A 90 60.90 1.82 40.63
C VAL A 90 60.20 0.59 40.07
N VAL A 91 60.35 -0.58 40.72
CA VAL A 91 59.62 -1.80 40.35
C VAL A 91 58.12 -1.61 40.53
N ALA A 92 57.66 -0.96 41.60
CA ALA A 92 56.24 -0.65 41.79
C ALA A 92 55.70 0.31 40.73
N VAL A 93 56.46 1.32 40.31
CA VAL A 93 56.07 2.22 39.20
C VAL A 93 56.06 1.49 37.87
N ILE A 94 57.02 0.59 37.59
CA ILE A 94 57.01 -0.25 36.40
C ILE A 94 55.82 -1.20 36.44
N VAL A 95 55.53 -1.82 37.58
CA VAL A 95 54.35 -2.68 37.74
C VAL A 95 53.08 -1.86 37.54
N LEU A 96 52.94 -0.65 38.10
CA LEU A 96 51.78 0.21 37.87
C LEU A 96 51.67 0.71 36.43
N ALA A 97 52.79 1.01 35.77
CA ALA A 97 52.83 1.39 34.36
C ALA A 97 52.48 0.21 33.46
N VAL A 98 53.02 -0.98 33.72
CA VAL A 98 52.69 -2.22 33.01
C VAL A 98 51.24 -2.60 33.28
N THR A 99 50.77 -2.52 34.52
CA THR A 99 49.37 -2.80 34.88
C THR A 99 48.46 -1.77 34.24
N GLY A 100 48.82 -0.48 34.23
CA GLY A 100 48.09 0.59 33.53
C GLY A 100 48.05 0.38 32.03
N ILE A 101 49.17 0.00 31.40
CA ILE A 101 49.25 -0.34 29.97
C ILE A 101 48.41 -1.58 29.67
N VAL A 102 48.50 -2.63 30.49
CA VAL A 102 47.74 -3.88 30.34
C VAL A 102 46.25 -3.61 30.49
N THR A 103 45.85 -2.89 31.53
CA THR A 103 44.44 -2.62 31.82
C THR A 103 43.84 -1.56 30.87
N TYR A 104 44.64 -0.64 30.33
CA TYR A 104 44.28 0.23 29.20
C TYR A 104 44.12 -0.57 27.89
N ARG A 105 45.01 -1.53 27.63
CA ARG A 105 44.92 -2.48 26.48
C ARG A 105 43.74 -3.45 26.61
N MET A 106 43.26 -3.70 27.83
CA MET A 106 42.04 -4.47 28.12
C MET A 106 40.77 -3.60 28.14
N ASP A 107 40.85 -2.34 27.69
CA ASP A 107 39.73 -1.40 27.60
C ASP A 107 39.00 -1.16 28.94
N LEU A 108 39.64 -1.41 30.10
CA LEU A 108 39.02 -1.25 31.44
C LEU A 108 38.80 0.24 31.83
N TRP A 109 39.44 1.17 31.12
CA TRP A 109 39.50 2.62 31.36
C TRP A 109 40.06 3.31 30.10
N GLY A 110 39.46 4.42 29.68
CA GLY A 110 39.77 5.11 28.41
C GLY A 110 38.76 4.81 27.27
N SER A 111 39.13 5.14 26.02
CA SER A 111 38.36 4.83 24.81
C SER A 111 38.18 3.31 24.62
N ARG A 112 37.10 2.88 23.94
CA ARG A 112 36.79 1.47 23.67
C ARG A 112 36.90 1.16 22.19
N THR A 113 37.31 -0.05 21.86
CA THR A 113 37.44 -0.50 20.47
C THR A 113 36.11 -1.05 19.96
N VAL A 114 35.56 -0.50 18.88
CA VAL A 114 34.34 -1.02 18.25
C VAL A 114 34.61 -2.45 17.78
N PRO A 115 33.78 -3.45 18.19
CA PRO A 115 34.02 -4.83 17.81
C PRO A 115 33.89 -5.01 16.30
N THR A 116 34.65 -5.96 15.75
CA THR A 116 34.41 -6.44 14.39
C THR A 116 33.12 -7.22 14.39
N ILE A 117 32.12 -6.70 13.69
CA ILE A 117 30.88 -7.39 13.42
C ILE A 117 31.12 -8.07 12.08
N GLY A 118 30.75 -9.34 11.94
CA GLY A 118 30.98 -10.03 10.66
C GLY A 118 30.40 -9.23 9.48
N ALA A 119 30.77 -9.57 8.24
CA ALA A 119 30.15 -8.98 7.05
C ALA A 119 28.63 -8.92 7.24
N ALA A 120 27.99 -7.80 6.88
CA ALA A 120 26.60 -7.50 7.26
C ALA A 120 25.61 -8.67 6.99
N GLU A 121 25.81 -9.37 5.87
CA GLU A 121 25.05 -10.57 5.46
C GLU A 121 25.14 -11.76 6.44
N LYS A 122 26.16 -11.81 7.28
CA LYS A 122 26.45 -12.86 8.28
C LYS A 122 26.28 -12.39 9.72
N ALA A 123 26.05 -11.09 9.93
CA ALA A 123 25.93 -10.49 11.25
C ALA A 123 24.59 -10.79 11.95
N GLY A 124 23.61 -11.34 11.23
CA GLY A 124 22.28 -11.61 11.77
C GLY A 124 21.39 -10.37 11.77
N SER A 125 20.57 -10.21 12.81
CA SER A 125 19.65 -9.08 12.91
C SER A 125 20.32 -7.82 13.47
N ALA A 126 19.76 -6.65 13.17
CA ALA A 126 20.19 -5.40 13.77
C ALA A 126 20.00 -5.40 15.31
N ASP A 127 19.03 -6.15 15.82
CA ASP A 127 18.82 -6.33 17.26
C ASP A 127 19.96 -7.10 17.93
N ASP A 128 20.44 -8.18 17.30
CA ASP A 128 21.56 -8.96 17.83
C ASP A 128 22.84 -8.13 17.90
N VAL A 129 23.10 -7.34 16.85
CA VAL A 129 24.22 -6.42 16.78
C VAL A 129 24.13 -5.33 17.85
N ALA A 130 22.96 -4.72 18.03
CA ALA A 130 22.75 -3.72 19.06
C ALA A 130 22.98 -4.31 20.46
N ALA A 131 22.42 -5.49 20.74
CA ALA A 131 22.61 -6.20 22.01
C ALA A 131 24.08 -6.55 22.26
N GLN A 132 24.83 -6.95 21.24
CA GLN A 132 26.26 -7.22 21.35
C GLN A 132 27.05 -5.95 21.71
N LEU A 133 26.77 -4.82 21.07
CA LEU A 133 27.42 -3.54 21.34
C LEU A 133 27.10 -3.04 22.75
N GLU A 134 25.83 -3.10 23.15
CA GLU A 134 25.36 -2.71 24.49
C GLU A 134 25.97 -3.61 25.58
N GLY A 135 26.06 -4.92 25.34
CA GLY A 135 26.73 -5.87 26.23
C GLY A 135 28.21 -5.59 26.42
N GLN A 136 28.87 -4.97 25.43
CA GLN A 136 30.26 -4.47 25.53
C GLN A 136 30.34 -3.04 26.08
N GLY A 137 29.19 -2.45 26.43
CA GLY A 137 29.03 -1.17 27.09
C GLY A 137 29.03 0.03 26.15
N PHE A 138 28.83 -0.15 24.84
CA PHE A 138 28.58 0.96 23.93
C PHE A 138 27.15 1.48 24.10
N HIS A 139 26.94 2.76 23.84
CA HIS A 139 25.61 3.35 23.72
C HIS A 139 25.18 3.31 22.27
N THR A 140 24.05 2.68 22.01
CA THR A 140 23.52 2.45 20.67
C THR A 140 22.26 3.27 20.42
N THR A 141 22.07 3.66 19.16
CA THR A 141 20.79 4.14 18.61
C THR A 141 20.46 3.35 17.36
N ARG A 142 19.20 3.40 16.93
CA ARG A 142 18.75 2.76 15.69
C ARG A 142 18.39 3.77 14.62
N LYS A 143 18.76 3.45 13.39
CA LYS A 143 18.31 4.13 12.17
C LYS A 143 17.82 3.07 11.19
N ARG A 144 16.77 3.38 10.44
CA ARG A 144 16.16 2.44 9.48
C ARG A 144 16.28 2.97 8.07
N GLU A 145 16.64 2.09 7.13
CA GLU A 145 16.84 2.45 5.72
C GLU A 145 16.34 1.32 4.79
N PHE A 146 15.84 1.67 3.61
CA PHE A 146 15.52 0.69 2.57
C PHE A 146 16.81 0.08 1.99
N SER A 147 16.79 -1.22 1.72
CA SER A 147 17.93 -1.92 1.14
C SER A 147 17.52 -3.25 0.48
N ALA A 148 18.44 -3.89 -0.24
CA ALA A 148 18.23 -5.24 -0.78
C ALA A 148 18.16 -6.36 0.28
N SER A 149 18.50 -6.07 1.54
CA SER A 149 18.46 -7.05 2.63
C SER A 149 17.06 -7.16 3.23
N ASP A 150 16.74 -8.32 3.80
CA ASP A 150 15.45 -8.54 4.46
C ASP A 150 15.21 -7.55 5.61
N LYS A 151 13.93 -7.27 5.87
CA LYS A 151 13.51 -6.40 6.98
C LYS A 151 14.09 -6.89 8.31
N GLY A 152 14.70 -5.99 9.07
CA GLY A 152 15.36 -6.29 10.35
C GLY A 152 16.84 -6.70 10.24
N ALA A 153 17.36 -6.91 9.02
CA ALA A 153 18.77 -7.22 8.82
C ALA A 153 19.68 -6.05 9.24
N TYR A 154 20.85 -6.38 9.79
CA TYR A 154 21.90 -5.40 10.04
C TYR A 154 22.55 -4.94 8.73
N LEU A 155 22.73 -3.63 8.57
CA LEU A 155 23.39 -3.04 7.41
C LEU A 155 24.80 -2.54 7.73
N ARG A 156 24.92 -1.66 8.73
CA ARG A 156 26.19 -1.02 9.12
C ARG A 156 26.08 -0.33 10.49
N ILE A 157 27.23 0.09 11.02
CA ILE A 157 27.34 1.02 12.15
C ILE A 157 27.76 2.41 11.64
N GLU A 158 27.11 3.45 12.15
CA GLU A 158 27.55 4.85 12.03
C GLU A 158 28.03 5.37 13.39
N GLY A 159 28.86 6.43 13.39
CA GLY A 159 29.43 6.99 14.62
C GLY A 159 30.72 6.30 15.12
N GLY A 160 31.22 5.31 14.38
CA GLY A 160 32.52 4.66 14.56
C GLY A 160 32.72 3.53 13.55
N LYS A 161 33.97 3.26 13.16
CA LYS A 161 34.31 2.12 12.29
C LYS A 161 34.68 0.90 13.12
N GLU A 162 34.46 -0.29 12.58
CA GLU A 162 34.93 -1.52 13.22
C GLU A 162 36.45 -1.50 13.44
N GLY A 163 36.89 -1.91 14.63
CA GLY A 163 38.28 -1.83 15.06
C GLY A 163 38.76 -0.42 15.44
N GLU A 164 37.94 0.62 15.27
CA GLU A 164 38.26 1.98 15.71
C GLU A 164 38.10 2.11 17.23
N ARG A 165 39.01 2.87 17.87
CA ARG A 165 38.82 3.25 19.27
C ARG A 165 37.99 4.51 19.37
N VAL A 166 36.79 4.40 19.92
CA VAL A 166 35.86 5.50 20.13
C VAL A 166 35.73 5.85 21.62
N ALA A 167 35.36 7.10 21.93
CA ALA A 167 35.09 7.50 23.31
C ALA A 167 33.94 6.68 23.90
N ARG A 168 33.94 6.43 25.22
CA ARG A 168 32.86 5.68 25.88
C ARG A 168 31.49 6.36 25.80
N SER A 169 31.49 7.68 25.69
CA SER A 169 30.29 8.48 25.47
C SER A 169 29.88 8.56 23.99
N GLN A 170 30.68 8.03 23.07
CA GLN A 170 30.33 8.02 21.65
C GLN A 170 29.11 7.13 21.47
N GLN A 171 28.09 7.67 20.82
CA GLN A 171 26.91 6.93 20.44
C GLN A 171 27.16 6.27 19.08
N LEU A 172 26.90 4.97 18.99
CA LEU A 172 26.97 4.20 17.75
C LEU A 172 25.55 4.00 17.21
N THR A 173 25.32 4.29 15.94
CA THR A 173 24.02 4.05 15.31
C THR A 173 24.06 2.73 14.56
N VAL A 174 23.23 1.77 14.96
CA VAL A 174 23.02 0.53 14.22
C VAL A 174 21.97 0.80 13.14
N VAL A 175 22.36 0.61 11.88
CA VAL A 175 21.46 0.79 10.74
C VAL A 175 20.79 -0.54 10.40
N GLU A 176 19.46 -0.54 10.46
CA GLU A 176 18.56 -1.67 10.22
C GLU A 176 17.89 -1.55 8.84
N SER A 177 17.77 -2.67 8.13
CA SER A 177 17.03 -2.74 6.86
C SER A 177 15.52 -2.69 7.06
N LEU A 178 14.82 -1.90 6.25
CA LEU A 178 13.36 -1.93 6.10
C LEU A 178 12.89 -2.95 5.05
N GLY A 179 13.81 -3.64 4.38
CA GLY A 179 13.53 -4.38 3.14
C GLY A 179 13.69 -3.50 1.89
N PRO A 180 13.52 -4.09 0.69
CA PRO A 180 13.41 -3.33 -0.56
C PRO A 180 12.25 -2.32 -0.45
N GLY A 181 12.39 -1.13 -1.03
CA GLY A 181 11.36 -0.10 -0.97
C GLY A 181 11.72 1.14 -1.76
N VAL A 182 10.82 2.12 -1.76
CA VAL A 182 11.03 3.38 -2.48
C VAL A 182 11.37 4.47 -1.46
N PRO A 183 12.57 5.07 -1.49
CA PRO A 183 12.92 6.18 -0.59
C PRO A 183 12.11 7.44 -0.84
N ASP A 184 11.94 8.27 0.20
CA ASP A 184 11.33 9.61 0.05
C ASP A 184 12.10 10.48 -0.94
N GLY A 185 11.37 11.31 -1.70
CA GLY A 185 11.94 12.18 -2.72
C GLY A 185 12.32 11.45 -4.00
N THR A 186 11.77 10.26 -4.24
CA THR A 186 11.87 9.56 -5.53
C THR A 186 10.94 10.17 -6.57
N VAL A 187 9.72 10.57 -6.15
CA VAL A 187 8.80 11.36 -6.98
C VAL A 187 9.41 12.74 -7.24
N GLY A 188 9.28 13.23 -8.49
CA GLY A 188 9.89 14.46 -8.99
C GLY A 188 11.33 14.31 -9.49
N LEU A 189 11.94 13.12 -9.37
CA LEU A 189 13.23 12.86 -10.00
C LEU A 189 13.06 12.56 -11.49
N THR A 190 14.09 12.84 -12.28
CA THR A 190 14.17 12.31 -13.64
C THR A 190 14.22 10.78 -13.60
N GLN A 191 13.66 10.12 -14.61
CA GLN A 191 13.64 8.65 -14.73
C GLN A 191 14.99 8.00 -14.37
N ASP A 192 16.09 8.45 -14.98
CA ASP A 192 17.42 7.86 -14.76
C ASP A 192 17.87 7.93 -13.29
N LYS A 193 17.61 9.06 -12.62
CA LYS A 193 17.99 9.27 -11.21
C LYS A 193 17.12 8.45 -10.27
N ALA A 194 15.85 8.26 -10.62
CA ALA A 194 14.94 7.42 -9.85
C ALA A 194 15.35 5.94 -9.99
N VAL A 195 15.62 5.47 -11.22
CA VAL A 195 16.10 4.11 -11.49
C VAL A 195 17.42 3.84 -10.76
N GLU A 196 18.37 4.78 -10.77
CA GLU A 196 19.61 4.67 -9.98
C GLU A 196 19.32 4.54 -8.48
N ARG A 197 18.39 5.34 -7.96
CA ARG A 197 18.02 5.35 -6.54
C ARG A 197 17.41 4.05 -6.08
N VAL A 198 16.49 3.47 -6.86
CA VAL A 198 15.81 2.23 -6.47
C VAL A 198 16.51 0.96 -6.98
N GLY A 199 17.45 1.08 -7.92
CA GLY A 199 18.18 -0.06 -8.49
C GLY A 199 19.00 -0.84 -7.47
N GLY A 200 19.45 -0.18 -6.39
CA GLY A 200 20.17 -0.81 -5.28
C GLY A 200 19.31 -1.69 -4.35
N MET A 201 18.00 -1.80 -4.60
CA MET A 201 17.06 -2.53 -3.75
C MET A 201 17.00 -4.04 -4.03
N GLY A 202 17.76 -4.55 -5.00
CA GLY A 202 17.85 -5.99 -5.27
C GLY A 202 16.54 -6.65 -5.73
N VAL A 203 15.61 -5.85 -6.23
CA VAL A 203 14.33 -6.27 -6.81
C VAL A 203 14.18 -5.70 -8.22
N PRO A 204 13.34 -6.28 -9.09
CA PRO A 204 13.09 -5.71 -10.41
C PRO A 204 12.62 -4.26 -10.32
N VAL A 205 13.03 -3.44 -11.29
CA VAL A 205 12.52 -2.08 -11.45
C VAL A 205 11.83 -2.02 -12.82
N SER A 206 10.64 -1.46 -12.89
CA SER A 206 9.94 -1.21 -14.14
C SER A 206 9.50 0.24 -14.23
N VAL A 207 9.44 0.75 -15.46
CA VAL A 207 8.97 2.09 -15.77
C VAL A 207 7.71 1.96 -16.63
N THR A 208 6.74 2.81 -16.36
CA THR A 208 5.60 3.03 -17.25
C THR A 208 5.43 4.49 -17.56
N GLU A 209 4.87 4.80 -18.72
CA GLU A 209 4.58 6.17 -19.12
C GLU A 209 3.15 6.54 -18.71
N VAL A 210 2.98 7.74 -18.14
CA VAL A 210 1.66 8.30 -17.81
C VAL A 210 1.53 9.72 -18.35
N VAL A 211 0.34 10.12 -18.79
CA VAL A 211 0.06 11.48 -19.24
C VAL A 211 0.21 12.45 -18.05
N SER A 212 1.05 13.47 -18.19
CA SER A 212 1.40 14.39 -17.11
C SER A 212 1.92 15.72 -17.62
N ASP A 213 1.76 16.76 -16.81
CA ASP A 213 2.36 18.09 -17.03
C ASP A 213 3.88 18.12 -16.79
N HIS A 214 4.45 17.08 -16.19
CA HIS A 214 5.86 16.96 -15.81
C HIS A 214 6.58 15.87 -16.63
N PRO A 215 6.79 16.08 -17.95
CA PRO A 215 7.38 15.06 -18.80
C PRO A 215 8.84 14.73 -18.41
N GLY A 216 9.15 13.44 -18.32
CA GLY A 216 10.47 12.89 -17.97
C GLY A 216 10.75 12.76 -16.48
N GLU A 217 9.83 13.25 -15.63
CA GLU A 217 9.89 13.10 -14.18
C GLU A 217 9.07 11.89 -13.71
N VAL A 218 9.48 11.28 -12.60
CA VAL A 218 8.69 10.25 -11.92
C VAL A 218 7.54 10.94 -11.20
N ILE A 219 6.32 10.60 -11.58
CA ILE A 219 5.09 11.16 -11.01
C ILE A 219 4.64 10.36 -9.80
N ASP A 220 4.71 9.04 -9.89
CA ASP A 220 4.25 8.14 -8.84
C ASP A 220 5.05 6.84 -8.84
N THR A 221 4.99 6.09 -7.75
CA THR A 221 5.74 4.84 -7.56
C THR A 221 4.89 3.78 -6.90
N LYS A 222 5.08 2.51 -7.27
CA LYS A 222 4.54 1.34 -6.57
C LYS A 222 5.68 0.47 -6.04
N PRO A 223 5.82 0.26 -4.71
CA PRO A 223 5.03 0.88 -3.64
C PRO A 223 5.25 2.40 -3.59
N ALA A 224 4.37 3.12 -2.92
CA ALA A 224 4.51 4.58 -2.75
C ALA A 224 5.86 4.95 -2.13
N GLN A 225 6.42 6.11 -2.47
CA GLN A 225 7.62 6.61 -1.83
C GLN A 225 7.48 6.65 -0.29
N GLY A 226 8.54 6.33 0.42
CA GLY A 226 8.54 6.13 1.87
C GLY A 226 8.00 4.77 2.32
N LYS A 227 7.63 3.85 1.40
CA LYS A 227 7.10 2.53 1.73
C LYS A 227 8.04 1.39 1.30
N ALA A 228 8.04 0.33 2.12
CA ALA A 228 8.66 -0.94 1.79
C ALA A 228 7.82 -1.70 0.77
N LEU A 229 8.48 -2.46 -0.09
CA LEU A 229 7.85 -3.45 -0.96
C LEU A 229 7.40 -4.63 -0.09
N ALA A 230 6.13 -5.01 -0.19
CA ALA A 230 5.60 -6.15 0.54
C ALA A 230 6.23 -7.45 0.02
N ASP A 231 6.42 -8.43 0.90
CA ASP A 231 7.09 -9.70 0.53
C ASP A 231 6.38 -10.43 -0.62
N LYS A 232 5.03 -10.39 -0.65
CA LYS A 232 4.22 -10.95 -1.73
C LYS A 232 4.44 -10.30 -3.10
N ASP A 233 4.93 -9.05 -3.12
CA ASP A 233 5.09 -8.24 -4.33
C ASP A 233 6.56 -8.19 -4.79
N ARG A 234 7.48 -8.90 -4.11
CA ARG A 234 8.92 -8.92 -4.44
C ARG A 234 9.22 -9.33 -5.88
N SER A 235 8.43 -10.24 -6.46
CA SER A 235 8.60 -10.69 -7.85
C SER A 235 8.20 -9.62 -8.87
N GLY A 236 7.19 -8.81 -8.56
CA GLY A 236 6.76 -7.66 -9.38
C GLY A 236 7.71 -6.47 -9.25
N GLY A 237 8.41 -6.36 -8.12
CA GLY A 237 9.43 -5.34 -7.89
C GLY A 237 8.86 -3.93 -7.70
N ILE A 238 9.71 -2.93 -7.93
CA ILE A 238 9.37 -1.51 -7.85
C ILE A 238 8.93 -1.01 -9.23
N ARG A 239 7.80 -0.29 -9.29
CA ARG A 239 7.30 0.35 -10.51
C ARG A 239 7.40 1.86 -10.37
N LEU A 240 7.84 2.53 -11.43
CA LEU A 240 7.94 3.99 -11.53
C LEU A 240 7.00 4.45 -12.65
N ALA A 241 6.10 5.38 -12.38
CA ALA A 241 5.30 6.06 -13.39
C ALA A 241 6.03 7.35 -13.80
N VAL A 242 6.39 7.47 -15.07
CA VAL A 242 7.13 8.60 -15.64
C VAL A 242 6.21 9.41 -16.53
N GLY A 243 6.20 10.73 -16.31
CA GLY A 243 5.37 11.66 -17.04
C GLY A 243 5.75 11.72 -18.52
N VAL A 244 4.75 11.77 -19.39
CA VAL A 244 4.91 12.05 -20.83
C VAL A 244 3.87 13.05 -21.29
N LYS A 245 4.25 13.83 -22.32
CA LYS A 245 3.33 14.77 -22.97
C LYS A 245 2.61 14.08 -24.13
N LYS A 246 1.39 13.63 -23.88
CA LYS A 246 0.47 13.02 -24.86
C LYS A 246 -0.96 13.48 -24.58
N ASP A 247 -1.86 13.25 -25.53
CA ASP A 247 -3.29 13.51 -25.35
C ASP A 247 -3.88 12.48 -24.36
N GLY A 248 -4.64 12.97 -23.38
CA GLY A 248 -5.23 12.15 -22.34
C GLY A 248 -5.49 12.94 -21.06
N ILE A 249 -5.78 12.24 -19.97
CA ILE A 249 -6.10 12.86 -18.68
C ILE A 249 -4.81 12.95 -17.85
N PRO A 250 -4.29 14.14 -17.55
CA PRO A 250 -3.07 14.27 -16.76
C PRO A 250 -3.22 13.76 -15.33
N VAL A 251 -2.17 13.16 -14.79
CA VAL A 251 -2.09 12.72 -13.39
C VAL A 251 -2.38 13.81 -12.37
N GLU A 252 -2.09 15.06 -12.70
CA GLU A 252 -2.33 16.23 -11.85
C GLU A 252 -3.81 16.57 -11.70
N ILE A 253 -4.71 15.86 -12.38
CA ILE A 253 -6.16 15.95 -12.17
C ILE A 253 -6.56 15.28 -10.84
N ALA A 254 -5.86 14.23 -10.42
CA ALA A 254 -6.13 13.58 -9.15
C ALA A 254 -5.86 14.52 -7.97
N GLY A 255 -6.77 14.54 -7.00
CA GLY A 255 -6.71 15.42 -5.84
C GLY A 255 -7.13 16.87 -6.08
N LEU A 256 -7.40 17.28 -7.33
CA LEU A 256 -7.98 18.61 -7.58
C LEU A 256 -9.43 18.67 -7.12
N ASP A 257 -9.86 19.86 -6.72
CA ASP A 257 -11.28 20.15 -6.51
C ASP A 257 -12.08 19.86 -7.80
N LYS A 258 -13.29 19.33 -7.65
CA LYS A 258 -14.14 18.91 -8.76
C LYS A 258 -14.36 20.00 -9.82
N ASP A 259 -14.55 21.25 -9.41
CA ASP A 259 -14.87 22.34 -10.33
C ASP A 259 -13.62 22.79 -11.08
N GLN A 260 -12.46 22.75 -10.40
CA GLN A 260 -11.16 23.01 -11.01
C GLN A 260 -10.78 21.92 -12.02
N ALA A 261 -10.95 20.66 -11.66
CA ALA A 261 -10.68 19.52 -12.53
C ALA A 261 -11.59 19.55 -13.77
N LYS A 262 -12.89 19.77 -13.57
CA LYS A 262 -13.87 19.90 -14.64
C LYS A 262 -13.51 21.03 -15.59
N GLN A 263 -13.28 22.24 -15.08
CA GLN A 263 -12.91 23.39 -15.90
C GLN A 263 -11.66 23.12 -16.74
N ARG A 264 -10.66 22.47 -16.12
CA ARG A 264 -9.40 22.15 -16.78
C ARG A 264 -9.61 21.16 -17.92
N LEU A 265 -10.29 20.04 -17.68
CA LEU A 265 -10.54 19.02 -18.70
C LEU A 265 -11.46 19.54 -19.82
N GLU A 266 -12.49 20.33 -19.50
CA GLU A 266 -13.33 20.99 -20.52
C GLU A 266 -12.50 21.96 -21.39
N SER A 267 -11.50 22.63 -20.81
CA SER A 267 -10.60 23.48 -21.58
C SER A 267 -9.63 22.71 -22.50
N ASP A 268 -9.35 21.46 -22.15
CA ASP A 268 -8.57 20.52 -22.96
C ASP A 268 -9.43 19.79 -24.01
N GLY A 269 -10.75 20.04 -24.02
CA GLY A 269 -11.68 19.55 -25.03
C GLY A 269 -12.53 18.34 -24.60
N PHE A 270 -12.50 17.96 -23.33
CA PHE A 270 -13.29 16.84 -22.81
C PHE A 270 -14.72 17.25 -22.41
N ASP A 271 -15.68 16.37 -22.66
CA ASP A 271 -17.03 16.40 -22.11
C ASP A 271 -17.04 15.69 -20.75
N VAL A 272 -17.16 16.46 -19.67
CA VAL A 272 -16.95 15.97 -18.30
C VAL A 272 -18.25 15.68 -17.56
N THR A 273 -18.44 14.42 -17.21
CA THR A 273 -19.43 13.94 -16.23
C THR A 273 -18.77 13.81 -14.86
N VAL A 274 -19.48 14.14 -13.78
CA VAL A 274 -19.00 13.98 -12.40
C VAL A 274 -19.86 12.97 -11.68
N MET A 275 -19.23 11.98 -11.04
CA MET A 275 -19.88 10.95 -10.26
C MET A 275 -19.31 10.92 -8.84
N PRO A 276 -20.12 11.20 -7.82
CA PRO A 276 -19.70 11.09 -6.43
C PRO A 276 -19.42 9.62 -6.06
N VAL A 277 -18.36 9.37 -5.30
CA VAL A 277 -17.95 8.03 -4.82
C VAL A 277 -17.55 8.07 -3.35
N ALA A 278 -17.65 6.93 -2.66
CA ALA A 278 -17.22 6.84 -1.27
C ALA A 278 -15.72 7.12 -1.15
N ALA A 279 -15.34 8.04 -0.27
CA ALA A 279 -13.97 8.52 -0.17
C ALA A 279 -13.54 8.91 1.24
N SER A 280 -12.22 8.95 1.45
CA SER A 280 -11.56 9.52 2.62
C SER A 280 -11.90 10.99 2.80
N LYS A 281 -11.82 11.44 4.05
CA LYS A 281 -12.30 12.77 4.47
C LYS A 281 -11.59 13.92 3.75
N ASP A 282 -10.30 13.77 3.47
CA ASP A 282 -9.48 14.74 2.75
C ASP A 282 -9.74 14.74 1.23
N MET A 283 -10.36 13.68 0.71
CA MET A 283 -10.75 13.56 -0.69
C MET A 283 -12.20 13.99 -0.97
N VAL A 284 -12.99 14.31 0.05
CA VAL A 284 -14.34 14.84 -0.14
C VAL A 284 -14.30 16.14 -0.95
N GLY A 285 -15.00 16.16 -2.08
CA GLY A 285 -15.03 17.27 -3.05
C GLY A 285 -13.90 17.24 -4.08
N ASN A 286 -12.91 16.36 -3.93
CA ASN A 286 -11.76 16.25 -4.82
C ASN A 286 -11.85 15.01 -5.72
N VAL A 287 -11.17 15.06 -6.88
CA VAL A 287 -11.11 13.94 -7.81
C VAL A 287 -10.26 12.81 -7.24
N ILE A 288 -10.81 11.60 -7.22
CA ILE A 288 -10.10 10.38 -6.82
C ILE A 288 -9.56 9.67 -8.05
N SER A 289 -10.41 9.50 -9.06
CA SER A 289 -10.10 8.77 -10.29
C SER A 289 -10.96 9.27 -11.44
N ALA A 290 -10.75 8.70 -12.63
CA ALA A 290 -11.55 9.01 -13.81
C ALA A 290 -11.73 7.75 -14.68
N ASP A 291 -12.72 7.80 -15.57
CA ASP A 291 -12.85 6.89 -16.72
C ASP A 291 -13.00 7.72 -18.01
N PRO A 292 -12.06 7.63 -18.98
CA PRO A 292 -10.81 6.86 -18.98
C PRO A 292 -9.89 7.13 -17.78
N ALA A 293 -9.00 6.19 -17.46
CA ALA A 293 -8.15 6.29 -16.26
C ALA A 293 -7.25 7.52 -16.29
N ILE A 294 -7.06 8.15 -15.13
CA ILE A 294 -6.06 9.21 -14.93
C ILE A 294 -4.66 8.69 -15.33
N GLY A 295 -3.91 9.52 -16.05
CA GLY A 295 -2.60 9.18 -16.59
C GLY A 295 -2.64 8.32 -17.86
N SER A 296 -3.82 7.88 -18.32
CA SER A 296 -3.95 7.13 -19.57
C SER A 296 -3.99 8.02 -20.80
N VAL A 297 -3.46 7.51 -21.91
CA VAL A 297 -3.60 8.12 -23.23
C VAL A 297 -5.00 7.80 -23.74
N THR A 298 -5.77 8.82 -24.10
CA THR A 298 -7.10 8.66 -24.70
C THR A 298 -7.30 9.63 -25.85
N SER A 299 -8.05 9.19 -26.86
CA SER A 299 -8.50 10.00 -27.99
C SER A 299 -10.01 10.26 -27.96
N GLY A 300 -10.69 9.84 -26.90
CA GLY A 300 -12.11 10.09 -26.69
C GLY A 300 -12.31 11.39 -25.94
N ASP A 301 -13.45 12.03 -26.18
CA ASP A 301 -13.78 13.33 -25.60
C ASP A 301 -14.58 13.17 -24.29
N ASP A 302 -15.27 12.05 -24.07
CA ASP A 302 -16.05 11.81 -22.84
C ASP A 302 -15.15 11.38 -21.67
N VAL A 303 -15.31 12.04 -20.52
CA VAL A 303 -14.64 11.70 -19.26
C VAL A 303 -15.63 11.69 -18.12
N THR A 304 -15.62 10.62 -17.32
CA THR A 304 -16.29 10.60 -16.02
C THR A 304 -15.27 10.78 -14.91
N LEU A 305 -15.38 11.87 -14.15
CA LEU A 305 -14.61 12.11 -12.93
C LEU A 305 -15.30 11.48 -11.73
N TYR A 306 -14.59 10.63 -11.00
CA TYR A 306 -15.04 10.09 -9.72
C TYR A 306 -14.54 11.00 -8.60
N VAL A 307 -15.48 11.63 -7.90
CA VAL A 307 -15.18 12.67 -6.89
C VAL A 307 -15.58 12.19 -5.51
N GLY A 308 -14.74 12.45 -4.50
CA GLY A 308 -15.01 12.00 -3.16
C GLY A 308 -16.27 12.61 -2.54
N ALA A 309 -17.07 11.76 -1.91
CA ALA A 309 -18.36 12.09 -1.34
C ALA A 309 -18.41 11.72 0.16
N ASP A 310 -19.05 12.59 0.93
CA ASP A 310 -19.51 12.26 2.28
C ASP A 310 -20.81 11.45 2.24
N ALA A 311 -21.29 11.01 3.41
CA ALA A 311 -22.48 10.16 3.52
C ALA A 311 -23.74 10.75 2.86
N ASN A 312 -23.96 12.05 2.97
CA ASN A 312 -25.14 12.71 2.40
C ASN A 312 -25.02 12.79 0.87
N THR A 313 -23.88 13.27 0.38
CA THR A 313 -23.62 13.38 -1.05
C THR A 313 -23.65 12.01 -1.73
N LEU A 314 -23.13 10.98 -1.05
CA LEU A 314 -23.15 9.61 -1.54
C LEU A 314 -24.57 9.05 -1.60
N LYS A 315 -25.38 9.26 -0.55
CA LYS A 315 -26.79 8.86 -0.52
C LYS A 315 -27.55 9.50 -1.68
N ASP A 316 -27.37 10.79 -1.93
CA ASP A 316 -27.99 11.49 -3.05
C ASP A 316 -27.52 10.95 -4.40
N ALA A 317 -26.22 10.65 -4.55
CA ALA A 317 -25.65 10.10 -5.79
C ALA A 317 -26.15 8.69 -6.12
N MET A 318 -26.52 7.90 -5.11
CA MET A 318 -27.09 6.57 -5.30
C MET A 318 -28.56 6.60 -5.73
N LEU A 319 -29.25 7.74 -5.56
CA LEU A 319 -30.66 7.89 -5.86
C LEU A 319 -30.90 8.08 -7.35
N VAL A 320 -31.64 7.16 -7.95
CA VAL A 320 -32.08 7.21 -9.35
C VAL A 320 -33.53 7.67 -9.38
N HIS A 321 -33.82 8.71 -10.17
CA HIS A 321 -35.16 9.21 -10.44
C HIS A 321 -35.60 8.78 -11.84
N THR A 322 -36.57 7.87 -11.93
CA THR A 322 -37.13 7.47 -13.23
C THR A 322 -38.30 8.37 -13.63
N GLY A 323 -38.25 8.90 -14.86
CA GLY A 323 -39.36 9.65 -15.45
C GLY A 323 -40.44 8.74 -16.04
N GLY A 324 -41.56 9.33 -16.48
CA GLY A 324 -42.64 8.62 -17.18
C GLY A 324 -43.96 8.55 -16.41
N PRO A 325 -44.93 7.74 -16.89
CA PRO A 325 -46.28 7.68 -16.30
C PRO A 325 -46.31 7.00 -14.92
N TYR A 326 -45.26 6.28 -14.55
CA TYR A 326 -45.09 5.64 -13.25
C TYR A 326 -43.69 5.96 -12.70
N PRO A 327 -43.45 7.21 -12.25
CA PRO A 327 -42.15 7.59 -11.74
C PRO A 327 -41.84 6.76 -10.48
N TYR A 328 -40.64 6.23 -10.43
CA TYR A 328 -40.12 5.43 -9.33
C TYR A 328 -38.73 5.95 -8.96
N ASN A 329 -38.50 6.10 -7.65
CA ASN A 329 -37.20 6.47 -7.12
C ASN A 329 -36.60 5.26 -6.41
N SER A 330 -35.31 5.08 -6.50
CA SER A 330 -34.62 3.98 -5.81
C SER A 330 -33.15 4.26 -5.71
N TYR A 331 -32.52 3.70 -4.67
CA TYR A 331 -31.07 3.75 -4.51
C TYR A 331 -30.38 2.68 -5.39
N ASP A 332 -30.62 2.75 -6.70
CA ASP A 332 -30.19 1.74 -7.67
C ASP A 332 -28.87 2.10 -8.37
N GLN A 333 -28.25 3.23 -8.06
CA GLN A 333 -26.93 3.57 -8.59
C GLN A 333 -25.85 3.18 -7.58
N LEU A 334 -25.23 2.01 -7.76
CA LEU A 334 -24.22 1.43 -6.87
C LEU A 334 -22.78 1.61 -7.35
N GLN A 335 -22.57 2.25 -8.51
CA GLN A 335 -21.24 2.66 -8.99
C GLN A 335 -20.42 3.41 -7.92
N PRO A 336 -21.00 4.25 -7.03
CA PRO A 336 -20.25 4.94 -5.99
C PRO A 336 -19.48 4.05 -5.00
N LEU A 337 -19.74 2.74 -4.98
CA LEU A 337 -19.14 1.78 -4.04
C LEU A 337 -18.09 0.87 -4.69
N VAL A 338 -18.03 0.84 -6.02
CA VAL A 338 -17.19 -0.05 -6.83
C VAL A 338 -15.71 0.13 -6.53
N GLY A 339 -14.98 -0.98 -6.43
CA GLY A 339 -13.53 -1.07 -6.24
C GLY A 339 -13.13 -1.79 -4.95
N GLU A 340 -11.83 -1.85 -4.69
CA GLU A 340 -11.23 -2.62 -3.60
C GLU A 340 -11.40 -1.93 -2.23
N TRP A 341 -11.65 -2.74 -1.21
CA TRP A 341 -11.73 -2.34 0.20
C TRP A 341 -10.92 -3.33 1.05
N CYS A 342 -9.96 -2.86 1.82
CA CYS A 342 -9.05 -3.70 2.59
C CYS A 342 -9.05 -3.33 4.07
N THR A 343 -8.95 -4.34 4.92
CA THR A 343 -8.59 -4.17 6.33
C THR A 343 -7.14 -3.68 6.44
N ASP A 344 -6.80 -3.02 7.55
CA ASP A 344 -5.39 -2.68 7.84
C ASP A 344 -4.50 -3.93 8.01
N GLY A 345 -5.11 -5.10 8.23
CA GLY A 345 -4.46 -6.41 8.27
C GLY A 345 -4.18 -7.04 6.88
N GLY A 346 -4.70 -6.44 5.80
CA GLY A 346 -4.44 -6.86 4.43
C GLY A 346 -5.43 -7.87 3.83
N ASP A 347 -6.52 -8.20 4.54
CA ASP A 347 -7.67 -8.91 3.93
C ASP A 347 -8.53 -7.92 3.13
N CYS A 348 -8.94 -8.30 1.92
CA CYS A 348 -9.59 -7.40 0.98
C CYS A 348 -10.89 -7.99 0.40
N ILE A 349 -11.84 -7.10 0.14
CA ILE A 349 -13.04 -7.34 -0.66
C ILE A 349 -13.02 -6.42 -1.87
N ASP A 350 -13.42 -6.94 -3.02
CA ASP A 350 -13.61 -6.17 -4.25
C ASP A 350 -15.09 -6.14 -4.60
N LEU A 351 -15.63 -4.94 -4.77
CA LEU A 351 -17.01 -4.73 -5.19
C LEU A 351 -17.03 -4.36 -6.67
N GLU A 352 -17.64 -5.21 -7.48
CA GLU A 352 -17.62 -5.09 -8.94
C GLU A 352 -19.05 -4.98 -9.49
N PRO A 353 -19.31 -4.21 -10.55
CA PRO A 353 -20.60 -4.23 -11.24
C PRO A 353 -20.96 -5.64 -11.72
N THR A 354 -22.21 -6.04 -11.53
CA THR A 354 -22.68 -7.33 -12.07
C THR A 354 -22.82 -7.32 -13.59
N ALA A 355 -22.26 -8.33 -14.25
CA ALA A 355 -22.44 -8.54 -15.69
C ALA A 355 -23.89 -8.90 -16.05
N LYS A 356 -24.70 -9.40 -15.11
CA LYS A 356 -26.07 -9.89 -15.35
C LYS A 356 -27.09 -8.78 -15.64
N HIS A 357 -26.77 -7.53 -15.28
CA HIS A 357 -27.64 -6.37 -15.46
C HIS A 357 -27.02 -5.26 -16.30
N ALA A 358 -25.82 -5.47 -16.84
CA ALA A 358 -25.15 -4.55 -17.77
C ALA A 358 -25.78 -4.48 -19.17
N GLY A 359 -26.94 -5.11 -19.39
CA GLY A 359 -27.48 -5.36 -20.74
C GLY A 359 -28.97 -5.09 -20.98
N ASN A 360 -29.74 -4.61 -20.00
CA ASN A 360 -31.18 -4.31 -20.20
C ASN A 360 -31.58 -2.86 -19.90
N ASP A 361 -30.70 -2.04 -19.35
CA ASP A 361 -31.02 -0.66 -19.01
C ASP A 361 -30.03 0.26 -19.74
N ASP A 362 -30.49 0.93 -20.81
CA ASP A 362 -29.71 1.88 -21.62
C ASP A 362 -29.32 3.16 -20.86
N ASP A 363 -29.48 3.20 -19.53
CA ASP A 363 -29.34 4.40 -18.70
C ASP A 363 -28.04 4.48 -17.89
N GLY A 364 -27.15 3.48 -18.02
CA GLY A 364 -25.80 3.51 -17.46
C GLY A 364 -25.73 3.33 -15.93
N ASN A 365 -26.83 2.97 -15.26
CA ASN A 365 -26.85 2.76 -13.81
C ASN A 365 -26.33 1.37 -13.41
N VAL A 366 -25.52 1.31 -12.36
CA VAL A 366 -25.04 0.04 -11.80
C VAL A 366 -25.97 -0.43 -10.68
N ARG A 367 -26.91 -1.30 -11.02
CA ARG A 367 -27.99 -1.74 -10.10
C ARG A 367 -27.65 -2.93 -9.20
N GLY A 368 -26.50 -3.56 -9.41
CA GLY A 368 -26.09 -4.72 -8.64
C GLY A 368 -24.57 -4.85 -8.59
N LEU A 369 -24.08 -5.30 -7.44
CA LEU A 369 -22.66 -5.55 -7.23
C LEU A 369 -22.39 -7.03 -6.95
N THR A 370 -21.23 -7.53 -7.36
CA THR A 370 -20.66 -8.78 -6.86
C THR A 370 -19.59 -8.49 -5.82
N MET A 371 -19.28 -9.48 -4.97
CA MET A 371 -18.17 -9.39 -4.03
C MET A 371 -17.14 -10.46 -4.41
N ASN A 372 -15.91 -10.05 -4.74
CA ASN A 372 -14.81 -10.93 -5.16
C ASN A 372 -15.21 -11.85 -6.33
N GLY A 373 -15.87 -11.32 -7.36
CA GLY A 373 -16.38 -12.10 -8.50
C GLY A 373 -17.43 -13.17 -8.15
N LYS A 374 -17.96 -13.20 -6.92
CA LYS A 374 -18.96 -14.19 -6.49
C LYS A 374 -20.23 -14.04 -7.34
N THR A 375 -20.71 -15.17 -7.86
CA THR A 375 -22.02 -15.25 -8.50
C THR A 375 -23.09 -15.56 -7.45
N TYR A 376 -24.16 -14.77 -7.40
CA TYR A 376 -25.30 -15.04 -6.52
C TYR A 376 -26.37 -15.85 -7.28
N GLU A 377 -27.06 -16.72 -6.55
CA GLU A 377 -28.20 -17.50 -7.06
C GLU A 377 -29.46 -16.64 -7.04
N GLY A 378 -30.15 -16.52 -8.18
CA GLY A 378 -31.35 -15.69 -8.27
C GLY A 378 -31.52 -14.97 -9.60
N ALA A 379 -32.71 -14.39 -9.79
CA ALA A 379 -33.09 -13.66 -10.99
C ALA A 379 -33.01 -12.13 -10.83
N PHE A 380 -32.85 -11.64 -9.59
CA PHE A 380 -32.81 -10.22 -9.26
C PHE A 380 -31.37 -9.85 -8.88
N PHE A 381 -30.99 -8.58 -9.14
CA PHE A 381 -29.65 -7.99 -8.96
C PHE A 381 -28.83 -8.66 -7.84
N ASP A 382 -27.51 -8.85 -7.99
CA ASP A 382 -26.67 -9.58 -7.02
C ASP A 382 -26.68 -8.93 -5.59
N LEU A 383 -25.72 -8.07 -5.26
CA LEU A 383 -25.77 -7.25 -4.04
C LEU A 383 -26.46 -5.91 -4.31
N GLY A 384 -27.31 -5.45 -3.40
CA GLY A 384 -27.91 -4.12 -3.46
C GLY A 384 -28.56 -3.67 -2.16
N VAL A 385 -29.14 -2.47 -2.18
CA VAL A 385 -29.73 -1.81 -1.00
C VAL A 385 -31.24 -2.07 -0.84
N CYS A 386 -31.82 -2.80 -1.78
CA CYS A 386 -33.26 -3.09 -1.85
C CYS A 386 -33.51 -4.62 -1.76
N PRO A 387 -33.59 -5.18 -0.55
CA PRO A 387 -33.68 -6.63 -0.38
C PRO A 387 -35.05 -7.13 -0.86
N TYR A 388 -35.09 -7.69 -2.08
CA TYR A 388 -36.32 -8.13 -2.74
C TYR A 388 -37.11 -9.11 -1.85
N ALA A 389 -36.43 -10.02 -1.15
CA ALA A 389 -37.05 -10.95 -0.19
C ALA A 389 -37.88 -10.28 0.93
N GLN A 390 -37.60 -9.01 1.26
CA GLN A 390 -38.32 -8.26 2.30
C GLN A 390 -39.21 -7.16 1.75
N THR A 391 -38.94 -6.67 0.53
CA THR A 391 -39.61 -5.50 -0.05
C THR A 391 -40.51 -5.81 -1.24
N PHE A 392 -40.47 -7.04 -1.75
CA PHE A 392 -41.19 -7.48 -2.96
C PHE A 392 -40.96 -6.51 -4.16
N GLY A 393 -39.75 -5.96 -4.26
CA GLY A 393 -39.33 -5.09 -5.36
C GLY A 393 -39.76 -3.62 -5.22
N SER A 394 -40.28 -3.18 -4.07
CA SER A 394 -40.64 -1.78 -3.84
C SER A 394 -39.75 -1.15 -2.76
N CYS A 395 -38.79 -0.33 -3.19
CA CYS A 395 -37.87 0.42 -2.34
C CYS A 395 -37.81 1.90 -2.75
N ASP A 396 -38.98 2.54 -2.81
CA ASP A 396 -39.09 3.96 -3.14
C ASP A 396 -38.99 4.82 -1.87
N PRO A 397 -37.86 5.53 -1.63
CA PRO A 397 -37.70 6.33 -0.43
C PRO A 397 -38.70 7.49 -0.34
N GLU A 398 -39.29 7.93 -1.47
CA GLU A 398 -40.27 9.01 -1.50
C GLU A 398 -41.72 8.53 -1.36
N LYS A 399 -41.96 7.20 -1.44
CA LYS A 399 -43.27 6.59 -1.22
C LYS A 399 -43.23 5.64 -0.01
N PRO A 400 -43.12 6.19 1.22
CA PRO A 400 -42.84 5.43 2.43
C PRO A 400 -43.95 4.47 2.85
N ASP A 401 -45.14 4.51 2.22
CA ASP A 401 -46.22 3.55 2.48
C ASP A 401 -45.82 2.10 2.09
N PHE A 402 -44.73 1.95 1.31
CA PHE A 402 -44.14 0.68 0.92
C PHE A 402 -42.73 0.48 1.52
N ALA A 403 -42.24 -0.74 1.39
CA ALA A 403 -41.16 -1.35 2.17
C ALA A 403 -39.80 -0.63 2.10
N PHE A 404 -39.53 0.29 3.03
CA PHE A 404 -38.21 0.91 3.15
C PHE A 404 -37.89 1.52 4.53
N GLN A 405 -38.89 1.62 5.41
CA GLN A 405 -38.85 2.47 6.62
C GLN A 405 -37.88 2.05 7.73
N GLN A 406 -37.40 0.81 7.70
CA GLN A 406 -36.61 0.22 8.78
C GLN A 406 -35.19 -0.17 8.33
N LEU A 407 -34.82 0.16 7.09
CA LEU A 407 -33.45 0.04 6.58
C LEU A 407 -32.65 1.27 6.99
N LEU A 408 -31.35 1.12 7.25
CA LEU A 408 -30.49 2.23 7.70
C LEU A 408 -30.38 3.34 6.64
N ILE A 409 -30.40 2.98 5.35
CA ILE A 409 -30.40 3.93 4.23
C ILE A 409 -31.57 4.92 4.28
N SER A 410 -32.69 4.55 4.90
CA SER A 410 -33.86 5.44 5.06
C SER A 410 -33.69 6.44 6.22
N GLY A 411 -32.77 6.17 7.15
CA GLY A 411 -32.51 7.01 8.31
C GLY A 411 -31.46 8.09 8.07
N ASP A 412 -31.11 8.77 9.17
CA ASP A 412 -30.18 9.91 9.19
C ASP A 412 -28.75 9.52 9.59
N SER A 413 -28.50 8.25 9.89
CA SER A 413 -27.18 7.78 10.33
C SER A 413 -26.12 7.90 9.25
N GLY A 414 -26.51 8.01 7.97
CA GLY A 414 -25.59 8.00 6.83
C GLY A 414 -24.98 6.62 6.51
N ALA A 415 -25.09 5.64 7.42
CA ALA A 415 -24.75 4.25 7.15
C ALA A 415 -25.90 3.52 6.45
N PHE A 416 -25.58 2.48 5.69
CA PHE A 416 -26.59 1.69 4.99
C PHE A 416 -26.14 0.27 4.71
N GLU A 417 -27.11 -0.59 4.42
CA GLU A 417 -26.89 -2.00 4.12
C GLU A 417 -26.69 -2.29 2.63
N LEU A 418 -25.84 -3.28 2.33
CA LEU A 418 -25.87 -4.03 1.08
C LEU A 418 -26.20 -5.49 1.37
N PHE A 419 -27.23 -6.00 0.71
CA PHE A 419 -27.75 -7.36 0.88
C PHE A 419 -27.52 -8.15 -0.40
N ASP A 420 -27.39 -9.47 -0.28
CA ASP A 420 -27.88 -10.35 -1.34
C ASP A 420 -29.36 -10.04 -1.57
N ASN A 421 -29.67 -9.39 -2.70
CA ASN A 421 -31.02 -8.90 -2.98
C ASN A 421 -31.98 -10.06 -3.19
N THR A 422 -31.50 -11.23 -3.64
CA THR A 422 -32.37 -12.39 -3.80
C THR A 422 -32.76 -12.92 -2.43
N ALA A 423 -31.82 -13.38 -1.60
CA ALA A 423 -32.03 -13.84 -0.21
C ALA A 423 -33.39 -14.52 0.11
N LEU A 424 -33.95 -15.24 -0.86
CA LEU A 424 -35.22 -15.95 -0.79
C LEU A 424 -35.04 -17.25 0.00
N PRO A 425 -36.12 -17.81 0.57
CA PRO A 425 -36.01 -19.08 1.26
C PRO A 425 -35.72 -20.23 0.28
N TYR A 426 -35.13 -21.30 0.81
CA TYR A 426 -34.94 -22.56 0.13
C TYR A 426 -36.07 -23.53 0.49
N CYS A 427 -36.47 -24.34 -0.49
CA CYS A 427 -37.28 -25.53 -0.31
C CYS A 427 -36.38 -26.76 -0.50
N GLY A 428 -35.97 -27.37 0.60
CA GLY A 428 -34.91 -28.37 0.58
C GLY A 428 -33.58 -27.76 0.07
N THR A 429 -33.09 -28.23 -1.07
CA THR A 429 -31.86 -27.69 -1.68
C THR A 429 -32.11 -26.64 -2.75
N THR A 430 -33.37 -26.37 -3.10
CA THR A 430 -33.71 -25.51 -4.24
C THR A 430 -34.15 -24.14 -3.75
N LEU A 431 -33.53 -23.08 -4.28
CA LEU A 431 -33.95 -21.70 -4.03
C LEU A 431 -35.38 -21.51 -4.56
N MET A 432 -36.28 -20.98 -3.72
CA MET A 432 -37.65 -20.72 -4.13
C MET A 432 -37.70 -19.45 -4.99
N GLY A 433 -38.43 -19.50 -6.12
CA GLY A 433 -38.78 -18.32 -6.91
C GLY A 433 -40.10 -17.66 -6.44
N GLU A 434 -40.55 -16.61 -7.14
CA GLU A 434 -41.74 -15.80 -6.79
C GLU A 434 -43.02 -16.60 -6.54
N VAL A 435 -43.20 -17.71 -7.26
CA VAL A 435 -44.46 -18.46 -7.34
C VAL A 435 -44.16 -19.95 -7.13
N ALA A 436 -43.71 -20.33 -5.92
CA ALA A 436 -43.43 -21.72 -5.55
C ALA A 436 -44.13 -22.14 -4.24
N TYR A 437 -44.67 -23.36 -4.21
CA TYR A 437 -45.12 -24.03 -2.99
C TYR A 437 -44.05 -25.04 -2.55
N CYS A 438 -43.71 -25.06 -1.26
CA CYS A 438 -42.80 -26.06 -0.70
C CYS A 438 -43.58 -27.12 0.10
N ASP A 439 -43.46 -28.38 -0.32
CA ASP A 439 -44.04 -29.54 0.36
C ASP A 439 -42.93 -30.42 0.93
N HIS A 440 -42.71 -30.37 2.24
CA HIS A 440 -41.68 -31.12 2.93
C HIS A 440 -40.28 -31.02 2.27
N GLY A 441 -39.92 -29.83 1.79
CA GLY A 441 -38.63 -29.57 1.13
C GLY A 441 -38.59 -29.90 -0.37
N VAL A 442 -39.73 -30.14 -1.01
CA VAL A 442 -39.86 -30.34 -2.47
C VAL A 442 -40.68 -29.20 -3.09
N ILE A 443 -40.11 -28.54 -4.11
CA ILE A 443 -40.82 -27.49 -4.85
C ILE A 443 -41.95 -28.12 -5.67
N GLY A 444 -43.15 -27.59 -5.49
CA GLY A 444 -44.34 -27.87 -6.29
C GLY A 444 -44.99 -26.59 -6.83
N ASP A 445 -45.92 -26.77 -7.75
CA ASP A 445 -46.73 -25.68 -8.31
C ASP A 445 -47.75 -25.21 -7.26
N LEU A 446 -47.93 -23.89 -7.14
CA LEU A 446 -48.97 -23.28 -6.31
C LEU A 446 -50.38 -23.75 -6.68
N SER A 447 -50.62 -24.10 -7.95
CA SER A 447 -51.90 -24.67 -8.39
C SER A 447 -52.24 -26.01 -7.71
N SER A 448 -51.21 -26.70 -7.22
CA SER A 448 -51.29 -27.99 -6.54
C SER A 448 -51.12 -27.90 -5.02
N ALA A 449 -51.00 -26.68 -4.48
CA ALA A 449 -50.80 -26.44 -3.06
C ALA A 449 -52.04 -26.90 -2.25
N SER A 450 -51.83 -27.82 -1.32
CA SER A 450 -52.86 -28.19 -0.33
C SER A 450 -52.24 -28.14 1.07
N GLY A 451 -52.66 -27.15 1.86
CA GLY A 451 -52.14 -26.93 3.22
C GLY A 451 -51.07 -25.83 3.30
N LYS A 452 -50.35 -25.80 4.44
CA LYS A 452 -49.28 -24.84 4.69
C LYS A 452 -47.98 -25.36 4.07
N SER A 453 -47.20 -24.46 3.50
CA SER A 453 -45.88 -24.79 3.01
C SER A 453 -44.96 -25.20 4.16
N THR A 454 -44.20 -26.28 3.98
CA THR A 454 -43.32 -26.88 5.01
C THR A 454 -41.99 -27.33 4.43
N GLY A 455 -40.96 -27.38 5.26
CA GLY A 455 -39.59 -27.68 4.83
C GLY A 455 -38.91 -26.47 4.15
N ILE A 456 -39.38 -25.27 4.46
CA ILE A 456 -38.80 -24.00 4.05
C ILE A 456 -37.65 -23.65 4.99
N GLU A 457 -36.56 -23.15 4.44
CA GLU A 457 -35.37 -22.77 5.17
C GLU A 457 -34.85 -21.40 4.69
N TYR A 458 -34.70 -20.45 5.59
CA TYR A 458 -33.90 -19.25 5.35
C TYR A 458 -32.45 -19.54 5.68
N ARG A 459 -31.55 -19.08 4.82
CA ARG A 459 -30.10 -19.20 5.00
C ARG A 459 -29.48 -17.82 5.08
N MET A 460 -28.46 -17.69 5.91
CA MET A 460 -27.70 -16.46 6.05
C MET A 460 -26.89 -16.20 4.76
N SER A 461 -27.18 -15.10 4.09
CA SER A 461 -26.49 -14.64 2.88
C SER A 461 -25.42 -13.59 3.19
N ASP A 462 -24.71 -13.12 2.16
CA ASP A 462 -23.82 -11.97 2.33
C ASP A 462 -24.63 -10.74 2.71
N PHE A 463 -24.11 -10.00 3.68
CA PHE A 463 -24.71 -8.80 4.21
C PHE A 463 -23.59 -7.89 4.69
N LEU A 464 -23.46 -6.74 4.03
CA LEU A 464 -22.48 -5.72 4.33
C LEU A 464 -23.16 -4.50 4.94
N LEU A 465 -22.47 -3.84 5.86
CA LEU A 465 -22.80 -2.51 6.34
C LEU A 465 -21.78 -1.54 5.78
N VAL A 466 -22.22 -0.58 4.97
CA VAL A 466 -21.40 0.48 4.41
C VAL A 466 -21.49 1.70 5.32
N VAL A 467 -20.34 2.23 5.70
CA VAL A 467 -20.21 3.40 6.58
C VAL A 467 -19.35 4.45 5.86
N PRO A 468 -19.98 5.37 5.11
CA PRO A 468 -19.28 6.46 4.45
C PRO A 468 -18.70 7.46 5.46
N VAL A 469 -17.75 8.29 5.03
CA VAL A 469 -17.27 9.41 5.85
C VAL A 469 -18.43 10.35 6.17
N GLY A 470 -18.53 10.71 7.45
CA GLY A 470 -19.62 11.57 7.96
C GLY A 470 -20.84 10.80 8.45
N ALA A 471 -20.89 9.48 8.31
CA ALA A 471 -21.92 8.66 8.94
C ALA A 471 -21.78 8.62 10.48
N ASP A 472 -22.90 8.66 11.18
CA ASP A 472 -23.02 8.50 12.64
C ASP A 472 -23.17 7.02 13.00
N ILE A 473 -22.04 6.30 13.04
CA ILE A 473 -22.03 4.89 13.45
C ILE A 473 -22.48 4.72 14.92
N GLY A 474 -22.29 5.74 15.77
CA GLY A 474 -22.73 5.71 17.16
C GLY A 474 -24.25 5.60 17.28
N GLN A 475 -25.00 6.31 16.42
CA GLN A 475 -26.45 6.17 16.33
C GLN A 475 -26.88 4.73 15.98
N VAL A 476 -26.14 4.05 15.09
CA VAL A 476 -26.42 2.66 14.71
C VAL A 476 -26.14 1.72 15.89
N GLU A 477 -25.04 1.94 16.63
CA GLU A 477 -24.71 1.18 17.83
C GLU A 477 -25.77 1.35 18.93
N ASP A 478 -26.19 2.58 19.19
CA ASP A 478 -27.19 2.92 20.22
C ASP A 478 -28.58 2.36 19.89
N SER A 479 -28.89 2.11 18.62
CA SER A 479 -30.13 1.45 18.20
C SER A 479 -30.21 -0.03 18.60
N GLY A 480 -29.08 -0.62 19.01
CA GLY A 480 -28.98 -2.04 19.36
C GLY A 480 -28.87 -2.97 18.15
N TYR A 481 -28.47 -2.43 16.99
CA TYR A 481 -28.31 -3.12 15.71
C TYR A 481 -27.29 -4.27 15.78
N PHE A 482 -26.21 -4.08 16.52
CA PHE A 482 -25.14 -5.06 16.65
C PHE A 482 -25.38 -6.07 17.78
N LYS A 483 -24.92 -7.30 17.55
CA LYS A 483 -25.02 -8.42 18.49
C LYS A 483 -24.21 -8.17 19.76
N ASP A 484 -22.97 -7.74 19.57
CA ASP A 484 -21.98 -7.54 20.63
C ASP A 484 -21.66 -6.05 20.82
N LYS A 485 -20.89 -5.72 21.86
CA LYS A 485 -20.41 -4.34 22.06
C LYS A 485 -19.31 -3.98 21.04
N PRO A 486 -19.12 -2.69 20.73
CA PRO A 486 -18.04 -2.24 19.87
C PRO A 486 -16.68 -2.72 20.38
N GLY A 487 -15.74 -2.94 19.45
CA GLY A 487 -14.39 -3.37 19.79
C GLY A 487 -13.61 -2.31 20.58
N ALA A 488 -12.48 -2.71 21.16
CA ALA A 488 -11.67 -1.81 21.98
C ALA A 488 -11.09 -0.61 21.19
N LYS A 489 -10.87 -0.79 19.88
CA LYS A 489 -10.42 0.25 18.96
C LYS A 489 -11.49 0.47 17.90
N ALA A 490 -12.05 1.67 17.86
CA ALA A 490 -13.02 2.08 16.85
C ALA A 490 -12.37 2.10 15.45
N PRO A 491 -13.16 1.87 14.38
CA PRO A 491 -12.72 2.14 13.02
C PRO A 491 -12.24 3.57 12.84
N ASP A 492 -11.35 3.80 11.86
CA ASP A 492 -10.91 5.13 11.47
C ASP A 492 -12.03 5.85 10.70
N ALA A 493 -12.71 6.78 11.39
CA ALA A 493 -13.81 7.56 10.82
C ALA A 493 -13.39 8.59 9.76
N THR A 494 -12.08 8.75 9.49
CA THR A 494 -11.59 9.58 8.38
C THR A 494 -11.58 8.84 7.04
N ARG A 495 -11.83 7.53 7.05
CA ARG A 495 -11.91 6.69 5.86
C ARG A 495 -13.29 6.03 5.81
N PRO A 496 -13.90 5.89 4.63
CA PRO A 496 -15.13 5.12 4.50
C PRO A 496 -14.77 3.65 4.68
N TYR A 497 -15.66 2.88 5.30
CA TYR A 497 -15.42 1.46 5.52
C TYR A 497 -16.68 0.61 5.38
N ILE A 498 -16.43 -0.68 5.16
CA ILE A 498 -17.44 -1.72 5.12
C ILE A 498 -17.20 -2.67 6.28
N LEU A 499 -18.28 -3.07 6.96
CA LEU A 499 -18.30 -4.24 7.82
C LEU A 499 -18.99 -5.38 7.07
N LYS A 500 -18.37 -6.56 7.09
CA LYS A 500 -18.95 -7.77 6.50
C LYS A 500 -19.51 -8.66 7.60
N ARG A 501 -20.76 -9.10 7.45
CA ARG A 501 -21.32 -10.08 8.39
C ARG A 501 -20.49 -11.36 8.37
N ASP A 502 -20.10 -11.82 9.55
CA ASP A 502 -19.34 -13.07 9.72
C ASP A 502 -20.25 -14.19 10.25
N PRO A 503 -20.64 -15.17 9.41
CA PRO A 503 -21.49 -16.29 9.82
C PRO A 503 -20.90 -17.13 10.96
N SER A 504 -19.57 -17.14 11.16
CA SER A 504 -18.92 -17.91 12.23
C SER A 504 -19.22 -17.37 13.63
N LEU A 505 -19.72 -16.13 13.72
CA LEU A 505 -20.11 -15.50 14.99
C LEU A 505 -21.54 -15.85 15.42
N TYR A 506 -22.22 -16.77 14.73
CA TYR A 506 -23.60 -17.13 15.00
C TYR A 506 -23.76 -18.61 15.33
N ASP A 507 -24.62 -18.92 16.31
CA ASP A 507 -24.95 -20.31 16.66
C ASP A 507 -25.71 -21.02 15.53
N LYS A 508 -26.42 -20.25 14.71
CA LYS A 508 -27.21 -20.74 13.57
C LYS A 508 -27.08 -19.77 12.40
N THR A 509 -26.76 -20.32 11.23
CA THR A 509 -26.74 -19.61 9.94
C THR A 509 -27.91 -20.04 9.05
N SER A 510 -28.82 -20.84 9.60
CA SER A 510 -30.00 -21.34 8.93
C SER A 510 -31.16 -21.54 9.90
N VAL A 511 -32.38 -21.21 9.48
CA VAL A 511 -33.59 -21.33 10.29
C VAL A 511 -34.79 -21.72 9.44
N SER A 512 -35.78 -22.38 10.04
CA SER A 512 -37.02 -22.71 9.34
C SER A 512 -37.78 -21.44 8.96
N GLY A 513 -38.25 -21.39 7.72
CA GLY A 513 -39.18 -20.39 7.20
C GLY A 513 -40.64 -20.84 7.23
N ASP A 514 -40.94 -21.97 7.85
CA ASP A 514 -42.30 -22.53 7.87
C ASP A 514 -43.27 -21.57 8.58
N GLY A 515 -44.33 -21.16 7.88
CA GLY A 515 -45.38 -20.32 8.43
C GLY A 515 -45.06 -18.82 8.53
N GLY A 516 -43.96 -18.34 7.93
CA GLY A 516 -43.58 -16.93 7.96
C GLY A 516 -42.89 -16.42 6.69
N ILE A 517 -43.19 -15.17 6.33
CA ILE A 517 -42.64 -14.49 5.14
C ILE A 517 -41.40 -13.63 5.42
N HIS A 518 -41.00 -13.50 6.69
CA HIS A 518 -39.86 -12.66 7.08
C HIS A 518 -38.59 -13.51 7.15
N ASN A 519 -37.58 -13.17 6.35
CA ASN A 519 -36.23 -13.70 6.50
C ASN A 519 -35.57 -13.04 7.73
N PRO A 520 -35.35 -13.75 8.85
CA PRO A 520 -34.82 -13.13 10.06
C PRO A 520 -33.36 -12.68 9.94
N PHE A 521 -32.65 -13.07 8.88
CA PHE A 521 -31.29 -12.62 8.61
C PHE A 521 -31.21 -11.26 7.91
N LEU A 522 -32.34 -10.63 7.57
CA LEU A 522 -32.38 -9.29 7.01
C LEU A 522 -33.17 -8.35 7.93
N PRO A 523 -32.85 -7.05 7.95
CA PRO A 523 -33.70 -6.06 8.59
C PRO A 523 -35.12 -6.17 8.09
N LYS A 524 -36.06 -5.87 8.96
CA LYS A 524 -37.44 -5.64 8.53
C LYS A 524 -37.43 -4.43 7.61
N ALA A 525 -38.17 -4.50 6.52
CA ALA A 525 -38.38 -3.36 5.64
C ALA A 525 -39.84 -2.86 5.72
N MET A 526 -40.77 -3.75 6.10
CA MET A 526 -42.20 -3.44 6.20
C MET A 526 -42.70 -3.49 7.64
N LYS A 527 -43.61 -2.58 7.99
CA LYS A 527 -44.30 -2.59 9.29
C LYS A 527 -45.09 -3.87 9.59
N ALA A 528 -45.59 -4.54 8.55
CA ALA A 528 -46.33 -5.80 8.68
C ALA A 528 -45.43 -7.00 9.06
N GLN A 529 -44.10 -6.88 8.91
CA GLN A 529 -43.17 -7.93 9.29
C GLN A 529 -43.04 -8.00 10.82
N THR A 530 -43.32 -9.18 11.34
CA THR A 530 -43.24 -9.50 12.77
C THR A 530 -42.17 -10.58 12.98
N GLY A 531 -41.69 -10.75 14.22
CA GLY A 531 -40.56 -11.64 14.54
C GLY A 531 -39.31 -10.88 14.95
N GLU A 532 -38.31 -11.59 15.47
CA GLU A 532 -37.01 -11.01 15.81
C GLU A 532 -36.06 -11.08 14.61
N THR A 533 -35.32 -10.00 14.39
CA THR A 533 -34.25 -9.96 13.39
C THR A 533 -32.94 -10.32 14.06
N VAL A 534 -32.13 -11.14 13.39
CA VAL A 534 -30.78 -11.48 13.79
C VAL A 534 -29.91 -10.22 13.71
N LYS A 535 -29.31 -9.85 14.84
CA LYS A 535 -28.43 -8.69 14.94
C LYS A 535 -27.16 -8.85 14.12
N PHE A 536 -26.60 -7.75 13.65
CA PHE A 536 -25.36 -7.75 12.86
C PHE A 536 -24.14 -8.09 13.72
N ALA A 537 -23.22 -8.89 13.20
CA ALA A 537 -21.94 -9.21 13.82
C ALA A 537 -20.89 -9.42 12.70
N PRO A 538 -19.65 -8.92 12.87
CA PRO A 538 -19.10 -8.31 14.09
C PRO A 538 -19.60 -6.87 14.32
N SER A 539 -19.46 -6.39 15.56
CA SER A 539 -19.62 -4.97 15.88
C SER A 539 -18.45 -4.13 15.31
N PRO A 540 -18.62 -2.81 15.15
CA PRO A 540 -17.57 -1.96 14.58
C PRO A 540 -16.27 -2.05 15.39
N SER A 541 -15.16 -2.32 14.70
CA SER A 541 -13.80 -2.22 15.24
C SER A 541 -12.79 -2.05 14.11
N ALA A 542 -11.62 -1.50 14.42
CA ALA A 542 -10.56 -1.29 13.43
C ALA A 542 -10.06 -2.58 12.77
N ASP A 543 -10.17 -3.73 13.45
CA ASP A 543 -9.63 -5.01 12.99
C ASP A 543 -10.52 -5.69 11.93
N VAL A 544 -11.79 -5.29 11.83
CA VAL A 544 -12.79 -5.90 10.94
C VAL A 544 -13.38 -4.90 9.93
N ALA A 545 -12.88 -3.67 9.93
CA ALA A 545 -13.28 -2.62 9.00
C ALA A 545 -12.47 -2.73 7.71
N TYR A 546 -13.17 -2.94 6.58
CA TYR A 546 -12.60 -2.92 5.24
C TYR A 546 -12.68 -1.50 4.72
N TYR A 547 -11.55 -0.79 4.67
CA TYR A 547 -11.50 0.60 4.22
C TYR A 547 -11.29 0.69 2.71
N LYS A 548 -11.86 1.72 2.07
CA LYS A 548 -11.66 1.95 0.64
C LYS A 548 -10.17 2.09 0.29
N VAL A 549 -9.75 1.43 -0.77
CA VAL A 549 -8.42 1.63 -1.37
C VAL A 549 -8.52 2.77 -2.39
N GLU A 550 -7.68 3.79 -2.19
CA GLU A 550 -7.63 5.01 -3.01
C GLU A 550 -6.22 5.13 -3.61
N ASP A 551 -6.00 4.47 -4.74
CA ASP A 551 -4.77 4.62 -5.53
C ASP A 551 -4.98 5.73 -6.57
N THR A 552 -4.01 6.66 -6.66
CA THR A 552 -4.01 7.75 -7.66
C THR A 552 -3.99 7.22 -9.09
N LEU A 553 -3.25 6.13 -9.31
CA LEU A 553 -3.12 5.46 -10.59
C LEU A 553 -3.65 4.04 -10.52
N ASP A 554 -4.43 3.64 -11.53
CA ASP A 554 -4.80 2.24 -11.72
C ASP A 554 -3.60 1.46 -12.29
N TRP A 555 -2.68 1.09 -11.40
CA TRP A 555 -1.47 0.35 -11.75
C TRP A 555 -1.73 -0.97 -12.48
N SER A 556 -2.95 -1.54 -12.39
CA SER A 556 -3.31 -2.77 -13.09
C SER A 556 -3.50 -2.58 -14.60
N LYS A 557 -3.87 -1.36 -15.01
CA LYS A 557 -4.11 -0.97 -16.41
C LYS A 557 -2.90 -0.32 -17.08
N LEU A 558 -1.87 0.01 -16.32
CA LEU A 558 -0.64 0.57 -16.86
C LEU A 558 0.33 -0.53 -17.28
N ASP A 559 0.92 -0.37 -18.46
CA ASP A 559 1.98 -1.25 -18.95
C ASP A 559 3.17 -1.28 -17.96
N ALA A 560 4.08 -2.24 -18.09
CA ALA A 560 5.29 -2.28 -17.27
C ALA A 560 6.48 -2.67 -18.14
N ASN A 561 7.34 -1.70 -18.43
CA ASN A 561 8.58 -1.94 -19.15
C ASN A 561 9.71 -2.12 -18.13
N GLN A 562 10.24 -3.34 -18.01
CA GLN A 562 11.33 -3.61 -17.07
C GLN A 562 12.59 -2.84 -17.47
N VAL A 563 13.18 -2.12 -16.52
CA VAL A 563 14.43 -1.38 -16.69
C VAL A 563 15.47 -1.98 -15.75
N CYS A 564 16.52 -2.57 -16.32
CA CYS A 564 17.62 -3.10 -15.54
C CYS A 564 18.74 -2.04 -15.42
N PRO A 565 19.19 -1.69 -14.20
CA PRO A 565 20.43 -0.94 -14.02
C PRO A 565 21.63 -1.68 -14.62
N ASP A 566 22.71 -0.96 -14.88
CA ASP A 566 24.00 -1.53 -15.28
C ASP A 566 24.44 -2.59 -14.24
N GLY A 567 24.47 -3.86 -14.65
CA GLY A 567 24.65 -5.02 -13.75
C GLY A 567 23.55 -6.07 -13.85
N GLY A 568 22.44 -5.76 -14.51
CA GLY A 568 21.35 -6.70 -14.80
C GLY A 568 20.32 -6.84 -13.67
N CYS A 569 19.11 -7.24 -14.03
CA CYS A 569 18.06 -7.57 -13.07
C CYS A 569 18.36 -8.92 -12.44
N THR A 570 19.05 -8.94 -11.30
CA THR A 570 19.29 -10.20 -10.56
C THR A 570 18.01 -10.59 -9.82
N THR A 571 17.19 -11.44 -10.43
CA THR A 571 16.19 -12.20 -9.67
C THR A 571 16.96 -13.18 -8.80
N LYS A 572 16.90 -13.01 -7.49
CA LYS A 572 17.56 -13.88 -6.52
C LYS A 572 16.77 -15.19 -6.36
N ASP A 573 16.51 -15.90 -7.46
CA ASP A 573 15.94 -17.25 -7.45
C ASP A 573 16.40 -18.06 -8.66
N THR A 574 17.25 -19.06 -8.35
CA THR A 574 17.53 -20.35 -9.01
C THR A 574 19.02 -20.69 -9.07
N ALA A 575 19.59 -20.93 -7.90
CA ALA A 575 20.75 -21.80 -7.75
C ALA A 575 20.31 -23.06 -7.00
N ASP A 576 19.77 -24.05 -7.73
CA ASP A 576 20.08 -25.47 -7.57
C ASP A 576 19.14 -26.33 -8.41
N SER A 577 19.46 -26.45 -9.70
CA SER A 577 19.20 -27.68 -10.44
C SER A 577 20.42 -27.97 -11.31
N LYS A 578 21.50 -28.39 -10.65
CA LYS A 578 22.59 -29.10 -11.34
C LYS A 578 22.06 -30.45 -11.79
N THR A 579 22.04 -30.60 -13.10
CA THR A 579 22.13 -31.84 -13.88
C THR A 579 22.65 -33.06 -13.13
N SER A 580 21.90 -34.15 -13.23
CA SER A 580 22.41 -35.52 -13.27
C SER A 580 21.41 -36.34 -14.10
N ASP A 581 21.95 -36.94 -15.17
CA ASP A 581 21.40 -37.86 -16.19
C ASP A 581 19.95 -38.35 -16.13
#